data_AF-A0A4V1SKC5-F1
#
_entry.id   AF-A0A4V1SKC5-F1
#
_cell.length_a   1.000
_cell.length_b   1.000
_cell.length_c   1.000
_cell.angle_alpha   90.00
_cell.angle_beta   90.00
_cell.angle_gamma   90.00
#
_symmetry.space_group_name_H-M   'P 1'
#
loop_
_entity.id
_entity.type
_entity.pdbx_description
1 polymer ?
#
loop_
_entity_poly.entity_id
_entity_poly.type
_entity_poly.pdbx_seq_one_letter_code
_entity_poly.pdbx_strand_id
1 'polypeptide(L)'
;MSGRDIIYDQKYKHNLRIRRTLDAIYTTYKGDKNSDDWKKFQTYTKRVWFSNGIHHHYSNAKLIPEFSFDYFKTLLQNSDQSQLPLDGQTVEQLAAMLNPVMFDKNVDAKLVNLAQGTDNIKTSANNFYEGVTQKEVEDFYASKMKKGETEPVMYGLNSMLVKENGKIVEKTWKVGGMYSPAIEKIVFW
;
A
#
# COMPACT_ATOMS: atom_id res chain seq x y z
N MET A 1 -13.43 -7.38 -12.31
CA MET A 1 -12.09 -7.33 -11.66
C MET A 1 -11.60 -5.90 -11.35
N SER A 2 -12.38 -4.87 -11.65
CA SER A 2 -11.96 -3.45 -11.62
C SER A 2 -11.59 -2.88 -10.24
N GLY A 3 -11.98 -3.54 -9.14
CA GLY A 3 -11.70 -3.08 -7.77
C GLY A 3 -10.38 -3.56 -7.17
N ARG A 4 -9.60 -4.40 -7.86
CA ARG A 4 -8.38 -5.01 -7.29
C ARG A 4 -7.35 -3.97 -6.87
N ASP A 5 -7.12 -2.94 -7.68
CA ASP A 5 -6.09 -1.94 -7.38
C ASP A 5 -6.47 -1.05 -6.18
N ILE A 6 -7.76 -0.86 -5.92
CA ILE A 6 -8.27 -0.08 -4.77
C ILE A 6 -7.77 -0.71 -3.46
N ILE A 7 -7.94 -2.03 -3.29
CA ILE A 7 -7.55 -2.69 -2.03
C ILE A 7 -6.03 -2.71 -1.82
N TYR A 8 -5.22 -2.80 -2.90
CA TYR A 8 -3.77 -2.70 -2.77
C TYR A 8 -3.39 -1.33 -2.19
N ASP A 9 -3.94 -0.27 -2.77
CA ASP A 9 -3.66 1.10 -2.34
C ASP A 9 -4.14 1.36 -0.91
N GLN A 10 -5.39 1.00 -0.59
CA GLN A 10 -5.95 1.11 0.77
C GLN A 10 -5.12 0.37 1.82
N LYS A 11 -4.56 -0.79 1.47
CA LYS A 11 -3.71 -1.55 2.39
C LYS A 11 -2.37 -0.86 2.64
N TYR A 12 -1.79 -0.19 1.67
CA TYR A 12 -0.54 0.55 1.88
C TYR A 12 -0.22 1.39 0.65
N LYS A 13 0.11 2.67 0.85
CA LYS A 13 0.33 3.64 -0.24
C LYS A 13 1.38 3.22 -1.27
N HIS A 14 2.32 2.36 -0.91
CA HIS A 14 3.37 1.88 -1.81
C HIS A 14 3.04 0.54 -2.50
N ASN A 15 1.95 -0.14 -2.14
CA ASN A 15 1.63 -1.48 -2.64
C ASN A 15 1.44 -1.55 -4.16
N LEU A 16 0.82 -0.54 -4.79
CA LEU A 16 0.65 -0.54 -6.24
C LEU A 16 2.00 -0.48 -6.96
N ARG A 17 2.91 0.36 -6.46
CA ARG A 17 4.27 0.50 -7.01
C ARG A 17 5.07 -0.79 -6.79
N ILE A 18 5.05 -1.33 -5.58
CA ILE A 18 5.69 -2.61 -5.26
C ILE A 18 5.15 -3.73 -6.14
N ARG A 19 3.82 -3.90 -6.22
CA ARG A 19 3.19 -4.93 -7.06
C ARG A 19 3.64 -4.82 -8.51
N ARG A 20 3.57 -3.64 -9.11
CA ARG A 20 3.97 -3.41 -10.51
C ARG A 20 5.46 -3.73 -10.73
N THR A 21 6.33 -3.38 -9.79
CA THR A 21 7.75 -3.76 -9.83
C THR A 21 7.93 -5.29 -9.79
N LEU A 22 7.26 -5.98 -8.86
CA LEU A 22 7.33 -7.43 -8.75
C LEU A 22 6.76 -8.12 -9.99
N ASP A 23 5.65 -7.63 -10.53
CA ASP A 23 5.01 -8.14 -11.74
C ASP A 23 5.98 -8.03 -12.93
N ALA A 24 6.59 -6.85 -13.14
CA ALA A 24 7.56 -6.62 -14.21
C ALA A 24 8.79 -7.54 -14.09
N ILE A 25 9.34 -7.72 -12.88
CA ILE A 25 10.44 -8.65 -12.66
C ILE A 25 10.00 -10.08 -12.98
N TYR A 26 8.86 -10.50 -12.43
CA TYR A 26 8.36 -11.87 -12.56
C TYR A 26 8.15 -12.27 -14.03
N THR A 27 7.60 -11.36 -14.84
CA THR A 27 7.30 -11.61 -16.26
C THR A 27 8.51 -11.49 -17.17
N THR A 28 9.46 -10.59 -16.87
CA THR A 28 10.50 -10.21 -17.84
C THR A 28 11.93 -10.55 -17.45
N TYR A 29 12.17 -11.02 -16.21
CA TYR A 29 13.53 -11.38 -15.77
C TYR A 29 14.17 -12.42 -16.70
N LYS A 30 15.39 -12.11 -17.15
CA LYS A 30 16.17 -12.93 -18.12
C LYS A 30 17.33 -13.71 -17.48
N GLY A 31 17.56 -13.57 -16.18
CA GLY A 31 18.60 -14.31 -15.48
C GLY A 31 18.18 -15.72 -15.05
N ASP A 32 18.97 -16.34 -14.16
CA ASP A 32 18.73 -17.71 -13.72
C ASP A 32 17.52 -17.85 -12.80
N LYS A 33 16.49 -18.57 -13.30
CA LYS A 33 15.24 -18.88 -12.60
C LYS A 33 15.27 -20.19 -11.81
N ASN A 34 16.42 -20.87 -11.74
CA ASN A 34 16.59 -22.11 -10.97
C ASN A 34 17.29 -21.89 -9.61
N SER A 35 17.92 -20.72 -9.44
CA SER A 35 18.57 -20.31 -8.20
C SER A 35 17.60 -20.26 -7.00
N ASP A 36 18.13 -20.48 -5.80
CA ASP A 36 17.33 -20.43 -4.57
C ASP A 36 16.83 -19.01 -4.27
N ASP A 37 17.60 -17.98 -4.60
CA ASP A 37 17.17 -16.57 -4.46
C ASP A 37 16.00 -16.24 -5.39
N TRP A 38 15.97 -16.79 -6.60
CA TRP A 38 14.80 -16.65 -7.48
C TRP A 38 13.57 -17.33 -6.87
N LYS A 39 13.70 -18.55 -6.32
CA LYS A 39 12.57 -19.23 -5.66
C LYS A 39 12.03 -18.44 -4.47
N LYS A 40 12.92 -17.81 -3.69
CA LYS A 40 12.54 -16.90 -2.59
C LYS A 40 11.84 -15.64 -3.11
N PHE A 41 12.34 -15.04 -4.18
CA PHE A 41 11.67 -13.93 -4.87
C PHE A 41 10.26 -14.32 -5.34
N GLN A 42 10.11 -15.47 -6.01
CA GLN A 42 8.82 -15.97 -6.45
C GLN A 42 7.86 -16.18 -5.29
N THR A 43 8.35 -16.74 -4.18
CA THR A 43 7.56 -16.97 -2.97
C THR A 43 7.08 -15.65 -2.37
N TYR A 44 7.97 -14.68 -2.24
CA TYR A 44 7.61 -13.33 -1.77
C TYR A 44 6.55 -12.68 -2.66
N THR A 45 6.77 -12.67 -3.99
CA THR A 45 5.83 -12.11 -4.96
C THR A 45 4.45 -12.77 -4.89
N LYS A 46 4.39 -14.10 -4.79
CA LYS A 46 3.13 -14.83 -4.60
C LYS A 46 2.43 -14.46 -3.29
N ARG A 47 3.17 -14.28 -2.20
CA ARG A 47 2.60 -13.85 -0.90
C ARG A 47 2.06 -12.43 -0.96
N VAL A 48 2.72 -11.53 -1.69
CA VAL A 48 2.22 -10.17 -1.95
C VAL A 48 0.90 -10.21 -2.74
N TRP A 49 0.83 -11.05 -3.78
CA TRP A 49 -0.40 -11.22 -4.55
C TRP A 49 -1.54 -11.76 -3.70
N PHE A 50 -1.28 -12.82 -2.94
CA PHE A 50 -2.26 -13.47 -2.07
C PHE A 50 -2.78 -12.52 -0.99
N SER A 51 -1.90 -11.69 -0.44
CA SER A 51 -2.24 -10.80 0.67
C SER A 51 -2.76 -9.43 0.22
N ASN A 52 -2.86 -9.16 -1.09
CA ASN A 52 -3.16 -7.84 -1.63
C ASN A 52 -2.21 -6.73 -1.13
N GLY A 53 -0.93 -7.06 -0.93
CA GLY A 53 0.07 -6.12 -0.41
C GLY A 53 1.19 -6.80 0.37
N ILE A 54 2.12 -5.99 0.89
CA ILE A 54 3.33 -6.49 1.58
C ILE A 54 3.13 -6.86 3.06
N HIS A 55 1.88 -6.96 3.53
CA HIS A 55 1.58 -7.35 4.91
C HIS A 55 0.75 -8.61 4.93
N HIS A 56 1.07 -9.51 5.84
CA HIS A 56 0.39 -10.78 6.03
C HIS A 56 -1.10 -10.56 6.31
N HIS A 57 -1.96 -11.19 5.52
CA HIS A 57 -3.41 -11.01 5.54
C HIS A 57 -4.08 -11.30 6.89
N TYR A 58 -3.58 -12.27 7.68
CA TYR A 58 -4.05 -12.50 9.06
C TYR A 58 -3.31 -11.69 10.13
N SER A 59 -2.00 -11.83 10.27
CA SER A 59 -1.25 -11.22 11.38
C SER A 59 -0.97 -9.73 11.24
N ASN A 60 -1.26 -9.14 10.07
CA ASN A 60 -0.91 -7.76 9.71
C ASN A 60 0.59 -7.44 9.70
N ALA A 61 1.47 -8.40 10.02
CA ALA A 61 2.91 -8.20 10.02
C ALA A 61 3.45 -8.04 8.60
N LYS A 62 4.45 -7.17 8.43
CA LYS A 62 5.14 -7.01 7.14
C LYS A 62 5.79 -8.32 6.70
N LEU A 63 5.64 -8.65 5.43
CA LEU A 63 6.35 -9.73 4.76
C LEU A 63 7.79 -9.25 4.52
N ILE A 64 8.76 -9.91 5.14
CA ILE A 64 10.18 -9.60 4.90
C ILE A 64 10.69 -10.50 3.76
N PRO A 65 11.31 -9.93 2.70
CA PRO A 65 12.00 -10.72 1.69
C PRO A 65 13.08 -11.61 2.29
N GLU A 66 13.15 -12.87 1.83
CA GLU A 66 14.21 -13.81 2.22
C GLU A 66 15.42 -13.81 1.27
N PHE A 67 15.38 -12.94 0.25
CA PHE A 67 16.48 -12.62 -0.65
C PHE A 67 17.07 -11.26 -0.28
N SER A 68 18.34 -11.03 -0.63
CA SER A 68 19.02 -9.78 -0.28
C SER A 68 18.55 -8.60 -1.13
N PHE A 69 18.74 -7.37 -0.62
CA PHE A 69 18.51 -6.17 -1.39
C PHE A 69 19.47 -6.07 -2.60
N ASP A 70 20.71 -6.55 -2.47
CA ASP A 70 21.64 -6.63 -3.59
C ASP A 70 21.10 -7.53 -4.71
N TYR A 71 20.56 -8.71 -4.37
CA TYR A 71 19.91 -9.57 -5.34
C TYR A 71 18.70 -8.87 -5.98
N PHE A 72 17.89 -8.15 -5.21
CA PHE A 72 16.77 -7.38 -5.75
C PHE A 72 17.20 -6.34 -6.80
N LYS A 73 18.33 -5.65 -6.58
CA LYS A 73 18.90 -4.75 -7.60
C LYS A 73 19.29 -5.51 -8.88
N THR A 74 19.87 -6.71 -8.75
CA THR A 74 20.19 -7.53 -9.94
C THR A 74 18.93 -7.93 -10.70
N LEU A 75 17.82 -8.23 -10.00
CA LEU A 75 16.54 -8.54 -10.63
C LEU A 75 16.05 -7.35 -11.44
N LEU A 76 16.06 -6.14 -10.85
CA LEU A 76 15.64 -4.91 -11.52
C LEU A 76 16.48 -4.62 -12.78
N GLN A 77 17.80 -4.79 -12.70
CA GLN A 77 18.71 -4.52 -13.81
C GLN A 77 18.55 -5.52 -14.97
N ASN A 78 18.19 -6.78 -14.67
CA ASN A 78 18.07 -7.86 -15.64
C ASN A 78 16.62 -8.14 -16.06
N SER A 79 15.73 -7.18 -15.82
CA SER A 79 14.33 -7.17 -16.25
C SER A 79 14.09 -6.05 -17.26
N ASP A 80 12.96 -6.12 -17.96
CA ASP A 80 12.56 -5.08 -18.91
C ASP A 80 12.20 -3.78 -18.16
N GLN A 81 13.12 -2.82 -18.23
CA GLN A 81 12.97 -1.55 -17.51
C GLN A 81 11.77 -0.73 -18.01
N SER A 82 11.29 -0.95 -19.25
CA SER A 82 10.12 -0.26 -19.78
C SER A 82 8.81 -0.67 -19.08
N GLN A 83 8.80 -1.81 -18.38
CA GLN A 83 7.65 -2.29 -17.61
C GLN A 83 7.72 -1.91 -16.12
N LEU A 84 8.82 -1.30 -15.66
CA LEU A 84 8.96 -0.86 -14.28
C LEU A 84 8.17 0.45 -14.03
N PRO A 85 7.57 0.64 -12.84
CA PRO A 85 6.88 1.87 -12.45
C PRO A 85 7.89 2.96 -12.07
N LEU A 86 8.62 3.45 -13.07
CA LEU A 86 9.70 4.41 -12.89
C LEU A 86 9.19 5.82 -12.59
N ASP A 87 8.05 6.23 -13.17
CA ASP A 87 7.44 7.55 -12.92
C ASP A 87 8.44 8.72 -13.06
N GLY A 88 9.31 8.65 -14.08
CA GLY A 88 10.37 9.62 -14.34
C GLY A 88 11.66 9.42 -13.53
N GLN A 89 11.75 8.38 -12.71
CA GLN A 89 12.93 8.02 -11.91
C GLN A 89 13.82 6.99 -12.61
N THR A 90 15.08 6.88 -12.19
CA THR A 90 15.96 5.78 -12.61
C THR A 90 15.65 4.48 -11.87
N VAL A 91 16.16 3.35 -12.36
CA VAL A 91 16.04 2.05 -11.68
C VAL A 91 16.67 2.10 -10.29
N GLU A 92 17.78 2.80 -10.13
CA GLU A 92 18.48 2.97 -8.85
C GLU A 92 17.64 3.79 -7.87
N GLN A 93 16.98 4.84 -8.34
CA GLN A 93 16.07 5.65 -7.52
C GLN A 93 14.84 4.86 -7.09
N LEU A 94 14.26 4.05 -7.99
CA LEU A 94 13.19 3.11 -7.65
C LEU A 94 13.67 2.12 -6.58
N ALA A 95 14.84 1.50 -6.78
CA ALA A 95 15.41 0.54 -5.83
C ALA A 95 15.66 1.19 -4.46
N ALA A 96 16.23 2.40 -4.43
CA ALA A 96 16.51 3.15 -3.21
C ALA A 96 15.22 3.48 -2.44
N MET A 97 14.17 3.88 -3.14
CA MET A 97 12.85 4.12 -2.53
C MET A 97 12.23 2.84 -1.98
N LEU A 98 12.34 1.73 -2.72
CA LEU A 98 11.78 0.44 -2.31
C LEU A 98 12.52 -0.24 -1.16
N ASN A 99 13.81 0.07 -0.96
CA ASN A 99 14.64 -0.54 0.07
C ASN A 99 14.03 -0.43 1.49
N PRO A 100 13.81 0.77 2.06
CA PRO A 100 13.28 0.87 3.42
C PRO A 100 11.88 0.24 3.54
N VAL A 101 11.02 0.44 2.54
CA VAL A 101 9.63 -0.03 2.62
C VAL A 101 9.52 -1.56 2.54
N MET A 102 10.38 -2.23 1.77
CA MET A 102 10.35 -3.70 1.62
C MET A 102 11.28 -4.44 2.58
N PHE A 103 12.49 -3.93 2.84
CA PHE A 103 13.55 -4.69 3.51
C PHE A 103 13.81 -4.27 4.96
N ASP A 104 13.51 -3.04 5.37
CA ASP A 104 13.67 -2.63 6.77
C ASP A 104 12.49 -3.12 7.61
N LYS A 105 12.71 -4.10 8.49
CA LYS A 105 11.65 -4.66 9.34
C LYS A 105 10.97 -3.64 10.28
N ASN A 106 11.59 -2.50 10.56
CA ASN A 106 11.08 -1.50 11.48
C ASN A 106 10.19 -0.45 10.79
N VAL A 107 10.37 -0.25 9.48
CA VAL A 107 9.54 0.65 8.68
C VAL A 107 8.22 -0.03 8.36
N ASP A 108 7.09 0.61 8.66
CA ASP A 108 5.74 0.12 8.29
C ASP A 108 5.49 -1.34 8.69
N ALA A 109 5.97 -1.72 9.87
CA ALA A 109 6.04 -3.11 10.33
C ALA A 109 4.68 -3.82 10.44
N LYS A 110 3.60 -3.05 10.63
CA LYS A 110 2.23 -3.56 10.76
C LYS A 110 1.25 -2.80 9.87
N LEU A 111 0.41 -3.53 9.15
CA LEU A 111 -0.73 -2.99 8.40
C LEU A 111 -1.76 -2.33 9.32
N VAL A 112 -2.07 -3.01 10.42
CA VAL A 112 -2.93 -2.54 11.50
C VAL A 112 -2.21 -2.81 12.81
N ASN A 113 -2.02 -1.76 13.59
CA ASN A 113 -1.48 -1.84 14.94
C ASN A 113 -2.59 -1.52 15.96
N LEU A 114 -2.75 -2.39 16.94
CA LEU A 114 -3.74 -2.29 18.02
C LEU A 114 -3.06 -2.26 19.40
N ALA A 115 -1.77 -1.94 19.43
CA ALA A 115 -1.02 -1.88 20.69
C ALA A 115 -1.58 -0.77 21.59
N GLN A 116 -1.78 -1.08 22.87
CA GLN A 116 -2.20 -0.08 23.83
C GLN A 116 -1.09 0.97 24.03
N GLY A 117 -1.49 2.23 24.22
CA GLY A 117 -0.56 3.34 24.48
C GLY A 117 0.18 3.85 23.24
N THR A 118 -0.15 3.38 22.03
CA THR A 118 0.38 3.93 20.78
C THR A 118 -0.69 4.67 19.99
N ASP A 119 -0.27 5.63 19.16
CA ASP A 119 -1.14 6.23 18.15
C ASP A 119 -1.35 5.19 17.03
N ASN A 120 -2.51 4.53 17.04
CA ASN A 120 -2.81 3.43 16.13
C ASN A 120 -2.91 3.90 14.67
N ILE A 121 -3.22 5.18 14.44
CA ILE A 121 -3.26 5.76 13.10
C ILE A 121 -1.85 5.92 12.56
N LYS A 122 -0.95 6.55 13.33
CA LYS A 122 0.44 6.77 12.90
C LYS A 122 1.27 5.49 12.83
N THR A 123 0.94 4.49 13.64
CA THR A 123 1.73 3.25 13.74
C THR A 123 1.17 2.12 12.87
N SER A 124 0.09 2.37 12.13
CA SER A 124 -0.45 1.45 11.12
C SER A 124 -0.04 1.89 9.73
N ALA A 125 0.35 0.95 8.88
CA ALA A 125 0.76 1.22 7.50
C ALA A 125 -0.42 1.36 6.51
N ASN A 126 -1.66 1.05 6.94
CA ASN A 126 -2.82 1.21 6.06
C ASN A 126 -2.99 2.65 5.57
N ASN A 127 -3.54 2.81 4.38
CA ASN A 127 -3.63 4.08 3.67
C ASN A 127 -5.01 4.75 3.82
N PHE A 128 -5.69 4.54 4.94
CA PHE A 128 -6.95 5.23 5.23
C PHE A 128 -6.73 6.64 5.78
N TYR A 129 -5.53 6.90 6.29
CA TYR A 129 -5.16 8.14 6.97
C TYR A 129 -3.77 8.61 6.53
N GLU A 130 -3.61 9.91 6.27
CA GLU A 130 -2.29 10.48 5.95
C GLU A 130 -2.07 11.83 6.62
N GLY A 131 -0.94 11.96 7.33
CA GLY A 131 -0.56 13.20 8.00
C GLY A 131 -1.40 13.57 9.24
N VAL A 132 -2.24 12.65 9.71
CA VAL A 132 -3.11 12.84 10.89
C VAL A 132 -2.71 11.92 12.05
N THR A 133 -3.01 12.37 13.27
CA THR A 133 -2.91 11.58 14.51
C THR A 133 -4.22 10.86 14.81
N GLN A 134 -4.17 9.85 15.68
CA GLN A 134 -5.37 9.23 16.23
C GLN A 134 -6.32 10.26 16.87
N LYS A 135 -5.80 11.18 17.68
CA LYS A 135 -6.62 12.19 18.35
C LYS A 135 -7.34 13.11 17.35
N GLU A 136 -6.65 13.52 16.29
CA GLU A 136 -7.23 14.35 15.23
C GLU A 136 -8.33 13.62 14.44
N VAL A 137 -8.16 12.31 14.20
CA VAL A 137 -9.18 11.47 13.56
C VAL A 137 -10.42 11.35 14.45
N GLU A 138 -10.22 11.04 15.73
CA GLU A 138 -11.30 10.93 16.73
C GLU A 138 -12.07 12.25 16.85
N ASP A 139 -11.36 13.37 16.98
CA ASP A 139 -11.96 14.70 17.06
C ASP A 139 -12.72 15.07 15.78
N PHE A 140 -12.15 14.76 14.61
CA PHE A 140 -12.77 15.05 13.33
C PHE A 140 -14.12 14.35 13.18
N TYR A 141 -14.21 13.04 13.49
CA TYR A 141 -15.46 12.31 13.36
C TYR A 141 -16.46 12.60 14.48
N ALA A 142 -15.98 12.84 15.72
CA ALA A 142 -16.83 13.29 16.82
C ALA A 142 -17.53 14.62 16.48
N SER A 143 -16.86 15.53 15.76
CA SER A 143 -17.47 16.80 15.35
C SER A 143 -18.51 16.67 14.22
N LYS A 144 -18.61 15.51 13.56
CA LYS A 144 -19.62 15.25 12.51
C LYS A 144 -20.89 14.63 13.05
N MET A 145 -20.79 13.91 14.17
CA MET A 145 -21.91 13.22 14.80
C MET A 145 -22.91 14.24 15.36
N LYS A 146 -24.20 14.00 15.09
CA LYS A 146 -25.28 14.83 15.63
C LYS A 146 -25.87 14.19 16.88
N LYS A 147 -25.92 14.94 17.98
CA LYS A 147 -26.52 14.47 19.23
C LYS A 147 -28.01 14.18 19.02
N GLY A 148 -28.45 12.99 19.40
CA GLY A 148 -29.87 12.59 19.33
C GLY A 148 -30.32 12.08 17.96
N GLU A 149 -29.40 11.89 17.01
CA GLU A 149 -29.71 11.25 15.74
C GLU A 149 -29.99 9.75 15.96
N THR A 150 -31.18 9.29 15.53
CA THR A 150 -31.62 7.90 15.69
C THR A 150 -31.18 7.01 14.54
N GLU A 151 -30.80 7.61 13.40
CA GLU A 151 -30.36 6.92 12.18
C GLU A 151 -29.07 7.55 11.64
N PRO A 152 -27.95 7.49 12.39
CA PRO A 152 -26.70 8.11 11.95
C PRO A 152 -26.15 7.40 10.71
N VAL A 153 -25.63 8.18 9.78
CA VAL A 153 -24.87 7.65 8.64
C VAL A 153 -23.51 7.09 9.09
N MET A 154 -22.93 6.20 8.29
CA MET A 154 -21.57 5.71 8.51
C MET A 154 -20.55 6.79 8.09
N TYR A 155 -20.18 7.66 9.03
CA TYR A 155 -19.17 8.70 8.80
C TYR A 155 -17.81 8.08 8.46
N GLY A 156 -17.13 8.61 7.44
CA GLY A 156 -15.78 8.18 7.06
C GLY A 156 -15.69 6.83 6.36
N LEU A 157 -16.82 6.22 5.96
CA LEU A 157 -16.81 4.87 5.41
C LEU A 157 -16.09 4.75 4.06
N ASN A 158 -16.22 5.76 3.20
CA ASN A 158 -15.72 5.73 1.83
C ASN A 158 -14.80 6.92 1.52
N SER A 159 -13.87 7.22 2.43
CA SER A 159 -12.93 8.31 2.29
C SER A 159 -11.56 7.95 2.88
N MET A 160 -10.51 8.56 2.34
CA MET A 160 -9.23 8.68 3.02
C MET A 160 -9.19 10.02 3.74
N LEU A 161 -8.81 10.05 5.02
CA LEU A 161 -8.70 11.28 5.78
C LEU A 161 -7.26 11.79 5.74
N VAL A 162 -7.05 12.98 5.20
CA VAL A 162 -5.72 13.54 4.98
C VAL A 162 -5.58 14.92 5.60
N LYS A 163 -4.36 15.26 6.04
CA LYS A 163 -4.01 16.63 6.42
C LYS A 163 -3.24 17.32 5.30
N GLU A 164 -3.88 18.27 4.64
CA GLU A 164 -3.29 19.05 3.55
C GLU A 164 -3.33 20.54 3.90
N ASN A 165 -2.19 21.23 3.78
CA ASN A 165 -2.08 22.68 4.07
C ASN A 165 -2.65 23.06 5.46
N GLY A 166 -2.41 22.20 6.45
CA GLY A 166 -2.88 22.39 7.82
C GLY A 166 -4.36 22.09 8.06
N LYS A 167 -5.11 21.63 7.04
CA LYS A 167 -6.53 21.29 7.14
C LYS A 167 -6.76 19.80 6.98
N ILE A 168 -7.60 19.25 7.84
CA ILE A 168 -8.04 17.85 7.75
C ILE A 168 -9.23 17.77 6.82
N VAL A 169 -9.11 16.96 5.76
CA VAL A 169 -10.12 16.81 4.71
C VAL A 169 -10.29 15.35 4.32
N GLU A 170 -11.50 14.99 3.88
CA GLU A 170 -11.79 13.67 3.32
C GLU A 170 -11.59 13.65 1.81
N LYS A 171 -10.82 12.69 1.32
CA LYS A 171 -10.73 12.34 -0.10
C LYS A 171 -11.72 11.20 -0.37
N THR A 172 -12.94 11.56 -0.71
CA THR A 172 -14.02 10.59 -0.96
C THR A 172 -13.70 9.68 -2.15
N TRP A 173 -13.93 8.38 -1.95
CA TRP A 173 -13.85 7.34 -2.97
C TRP A 173 -15.15 7.31 -3.78
N LYS A 174 -15.12 7.92 -4.97
CA LYS A 174 -16.28 8.04 -5.86
C LYS A 174 -15.84 8.33 -7.30
N VAL A 175 -16.78 8.24 -8.24
CA VAL A 175 -16.61 8.80 -9.59
C VAL A 175 -16.33 10.30 -9.49
N GLY A 176 -15.32 10.77 -10.22
CA GLY A 176 -14.76 12.12 -10.13
C GLY A 176 -13.93 12.41 -8.87
N GLY A 177 -13.69 11.41 -8.02
CA GLY A 177 -12.94 11.54 -6.76
C GLY A 177 -11.72 10.63 -6.69
N MET A 178 -11.30 10.30 -5.46
CA MET A 178 -10.24 9.33 -5.25
C MET A 178 -10.69 7.95 -5.77
N TYR A 179 -9.76 7.24 -6.41
CA TYR A 179 -10.00 5.97 -7.12
C TYR A 179 -10.98 6.03 -8.32
N SER A 180 -11.33 7.22 -8.83
CA SER A 180 -12.25 7.35 -9.98
C SER A 180 -11.96 6.42 -11.16
N PRO A 181 -10.70 6.26 -11.64
CA PRO A 181 -10.42 5.40 -12.79
C PRO A 181 -10.86 3.94 -12.58
N ALA A 182 -10.76 3.42 -11.36
CA ALA A 182 -11.22 2.08 -11.02
C ALA A 182 -12.73 2.04 -10.79
N ILE A 183 -13.29 3.05 -10.11
CA ILE A 183 -14.72 3.12 -9.78
C ILE A 183 -15.58 3.31 -11.03
N GLU A 184 -15.15 4.12 -12.00
CA GLU A 184 -15.83 4.27 -13.30
C GLU A 184 -15.97 2.92 -14.03
N LYS A 185 -14.92 2.09 -13.97
CA LYS A 185 -14.94 0.73 -14.50
C LYS A 185 -15.79 -0.23 -13.66
N ILE A 186 -16.04 0.05 -12.39
CA ILE A 186 -17.00 -0.72 -11.59
C ILE A 186 -18.42 -0.35 -11.99
N VAL A 187 -18.72 0.95 -12.12
CA VAL A 187 -20.05 1.47 -12.49
C VAL A 187 -20.46 1.06 -13.91
N PHE A 188 -19.50 0.94 -14.83
CA PHE A 188 -19.77 0.57 -16.22
C PHE A 188 -20.31 -0.86 -16.40
N TRP A 189 -19.92 -1.82 -15.57
CA TRP A 189 -20.30 -3.23 -15.68
C TRP A 189 -21.51 -3.56 -14.81
#